data_AF-A0A3D4ECF1-F1
#
_entry.id   AF-A0A3D4ECF1-F1
#
_cell.length_a   1.000
_cell.length_b   1.000
_cell.length_c   1.000
_cell.angle_alpha   90.00
_cell.angle_beta   90.00
_cell.angle_gamma   90.00
#
_symmetry.space_group_name_H-M   'P 1'
#
loop_
_entity.id
_entity.type
_entity.pdbx_description
1 polymer ?
#
loop_
_entity_poly.entity_id
_entity_poly.type
_entity_poly.pdbx_seq_one_letter_code
_entity_poly.pdbx_strand_id
1 'polypeptide(L)'
;MSEGNVPEVNRTSDVEEAPKALNENVENPKVEEVAEVVAENAEEVPQEVVDAQDEGEDAAQTEEGGEISMDLSSLSLAELSDLFDKLSQADDRMKRYKEAEAIKSAFYKKLSKEKAEAGLGAKVDEPSSREDVIEEVAHEAQTEEVKDNPFEAMETAFKGVYANYKKERAEYNRQQDAQREENFAKKQAVIEDLKNLVEKQEDVNSTFPAFRELQNRWREIGPVPATKFRDLNDTYQYYVEKFYDMVKINRDLRDLDFKKNLEAKEGFCEAA
;
A
#
# COMPACT_ATOMS: atom_id res chain seq x y z
N MET A 1 -69.97 69.01 20.60
CA MET A 1 -69.30 68.13 21.58
C MET A 1 -67.82 68.45 21.48
N SER A 2 -67.42 69.48 22.23
CA SER A 2 -66.68 69.35 23.50
C SER A 2 -65.25 68.87 23.22
N GLU A 3 -64.33 69.84 23.12
CA GLU A 3 -63.42 70.28 24.19
C GLU A 3 -62.06 69.59 23.92
N GLY A 4 -60.92 70.25 23.83
CA GLY A 4 -60.52 71.60 24.17
C GLY A 4 -59.03 71.57 24.52
N ASN A 5 -58.39 72.74 24.43
CA ASN A 5 -57.19 73.13 25.18
C ASN A 5 -55.78 72.84 24.59
N VAL A 6 -55.33 73.81 23.78
CA VAL A 6 -54.06 74.60 23.81
C VAL A 6 -53.22 74.58 25.12
N PRO A 7 -52.03 75.24 25.23
CA PRO A 7 -50.94 75.59 24.28
C PRO A 7 -49.50 75.48 24.91
N GLU A 8 -48.49 75.95 24.17
CA GLU A 8 -47.37 76.83 24.59
C GLU A 8 -46.38 76.47 25.76
N VAL A 9 -45.08 76.53 25.40
CA VAL A 9 -44.09 77.52 25.89
C VAL A 9 -42.98 77.10 26.88
N ASN A 10 -41.79 77.60 26.51
CA ASN A 10 -40.56 77.87 27.27
C ASN A 10 -39.72 76.65 27.68
N ARG A 11 -38.38 76.66 27.62
CA ARG A 11 -37.41 77.78 27.66
C ARG A 11 -36.04 77.26 27.20
N THR A 12 -35.25 78.16 26.62
CA THR A 12 -33.78 78.13 26.41
C THR A 12 -33.01 77.53 27.60
N SER A 13 -31.82 76.92 27.49
CA SER A 13 -30.57 77.53 26.99
C SER A 13 -29.39 76.54 26.87
N ASP A 14 -28.41 76.95 26.05
CA ASP A 14 -26.96 76.65 26.08
C ASP A 14 -26.38 75.29 25.62
N VAL A 15 -25.73 75.37 24.46
CA VAL A 15 -24.42 74.84 24.03
C VAL A 15 -23.60 74.14 25.13
N GLU A 16 -23.10 72.92 24.89
CA GLU A 16 -21.67 72.60 24.63
C GLU A 16 -21.41 71.07 24.55
N GLU A 17 -20.51 70.70 23.63
CA GLU A 17 -19.61 69.53 23.60
C GLU A 17 -20.09 68.07 23.47
N ALA A 18 -19.36 67.35 22.60
CA ALA A 18 -19.34 65.90 22.45
C ALA A 18 -18.77 65.19 23.70
N PRO A 19 -18.91 63.86 23.81
CA PRO A 19 -17.72 63.06 23.52
C PRO A 19 -17.95 61.69 22.85
N LYS A 20 -16.88 61.22 22.20
CA LYS A 20 -16.61 59.82 21.81
C LYS A 20 -16.44 58.91 23.05
N ALA A 21 -16.84 57.65 22.95
CA ALA A 21 -16.36 56.51 23.76
C ALA A 21 -16.77 55.19 23.06
N LEU A 22 -15.82 54.37 22.58
CA LEU A 22 -15.18 53.19 23.22
C LEU A 22 -16.01 51.91 22.98
N ASN A 23 -15.56 50.99 22.11
CA ASN A 23 -14.62 49.88 22.39
C ASN A 23 -15.09 48.96 23.52
N GLU A 24 -15.63 47.79 23.14
CA GLU A 24 -15.67 46.61 24.00
C GLU A 24 -14.87 45.49 23.33
N ASN A 25 -13.65 45.36 23.85
CA ASN A 25 -12.79 44.20 23.79
C ASN A 25 -13.41 43.06 24.61
N VAL A 26 -13.67 41.91 23.99
CA VAL A 26 -13.85 40.64 24.72
C VAL A 26 -12.65 39.77 24.38
N GLU A 27 -11.59 39.94 25.16
CA GLU A 27 -10.54 38.94 25.34
C GLU A 27 -11.18 37.65 25.85
N ASN A 28 -11.06 36.58 25.07
CA ASN A 28 -11.29 35.23 25.56
C ASN A 28 -9.93 34.55 25.73
N PRO A 29 -9.37 34.46 26.96
CA PRO A 29 -8.02 33.96 27.22
C PRO A 29 -7.87 32.43 27.09
N LYS A 30 -8.87 31.74 26.53
CA LYS A 30 -8.90 30.26 26.43
C LYS A 30 -8.44 29.71 25.08
N VAL A 31 -8.17 30.58 24.10
CA VAL A 31 -7.66 30.21 22.78
C VAL A 31 -6.14 30.25 22.70
N GLU A 32 -5.46 30.93 23.64
CA GLU A 32 -3.99 31.00 23.68
C GLU A 32 -3.36 29.69 24.17
N GLU A 33 -3.95 29.03 25.17
CA GLU A 33 -3.37 27.80 25.75
C GLU A 33 -3.49 26.57 24.83
N VAL A 34 -4.42 26.58 23.86
CA VAL A 34 -4.58 25.48 22.88
C VAL A 34 -3.73 25.72 21.62
N ALA A 35 -3.41 26.97 21.31
CA ALA A 35 -2.56 27.32 20.16
C ALA A 35 -1.07 27.09 20.46
N GLU A 36 -0.63 27.33 21.70
CA GLU A 36 0.76 27.14 22.10
C GLU A 36 1.13 25.64 22.21
N VAL A 37 0.23 24.78 22.72
CA VAL A 37 0.45 23.32 22.77
C VAL A 37 0.42 22.64 21.40
N VAL A 38 -0.16 23.26 20.38
CA VAL A 38 -0.09 22.77 18.99
C VAL A 38 1.13 23.35 18.27
N ALA A 39 1.60 24.54 18.66
CA ALA A 39 2.83 25.16 18.14
C ALA A 39 4.10 24.49 18.66
N GLU A 40 4.16 24.12 19.94
CA GLU A 40 5.32 23.45 20.54
C GLU A 40 5.44 21.99 20.05
N ASN A 41 4.32 21.36 19.69
CA ASN A 41 4.31 20.00 19.12
C ASN A 41 4.52 19.98 17.59
N ALA A 42 4.55 21.14 16.95
CA ALA A 42 4.90 21.28 15.53
C ALA A 42 6.41 21.52 15.31
N GLU A 43 7.14 21.88 16.37
CA GLU A 43 8.60 22.09 16.33
C GLU A 43 9.39 20.80 16.63
N GLU A 44 8.72 19.74 17.10
CA GLU A 44 9.30 18.41 17.35
C GLU A 44 8.62 17.29 16.52
N VAL A 45 8.12 17.61 15.32
CA VAL A 45 7.98 16.57 14.29
C VAL A 45 9.25 16.66 13.47
N PRO A 46 10.20 15.72 13.62
CA PRO A 46 11.40 15.73 12.81
C PRO A 46 10.99 15.91 11.34
N GLN A 47 11.66 16.82 10.65
CA GLN A 47 12.05 16.59 9.26
C GLN A 47 12.95 15.34 9.20
N GLU A 48 12.51 14.22 9.78
CA GLU A 48 12.78 12.95 9.15
C GLU A 48 11.98 13.05 7.87
N VAL A 49 12.70 13.45 6.82
CA VAL A 49 12.62 12.74 5.55
C VAL A 49 11.86 11.45 5.77
N VAL A 50 10.76 11.27 5.04
CA VAL A 50 10.27 9.93 4.82
C VAL A 50 11.40 9.20 4.09
N ASP A 51 12.43 8.81 4.84
CA ASP A 51 13.27 7.64 4.63
C ASP A 51 12.29 6.48 4.74
N ALA A 52 11.43 6.42 3.72
CA ALA A 52 11.09 5.19 3.09
C ALA A 52 12.41 4.62 2.53
N GLN A 53 13.27 4.14 3.43
CA GLN A 53 13.70 2.76 3.39
C GLN A 53 12.45 1.86 3.52
N ASP A 54 11.45 2.08 2.66
CA ASP A 54 10.35 1.17 2.41
C ASP A 54 10.83 0.40 1.20
N GLU A 55 11.60 -0.65 1.50
CA GLU A 55 12.06 -1.77 0.68
C GLU A 55 11.60 -1.76 -0.79
N GLY A 56 12.02 -0.72 -1.52
CA GLY A 56 11.78 -0.50 -2.93
C GLY A 56 13.03 -0.71 -3.77
N GLU A 57 14.14 -1.08 -3.12
CA GLU A 57 15.32 -1.59 -3.80
C GLU A 57 15.18 -3.10 -3.98
N ASP A 58 14.83 -3.46 -5.21
CA ASP A 58 15.02 -4.80 -5.76
C ASP A 58 14.15 -5.91 -5.16
N ALA A 59 12.83 -5.74 -5.25
CA ALA A 59 11.96 -6.90 -5.51
C ALA A 59 12.12 -7.37 -6.97
N ALA A 60 13.36 -7.45 -7.47
CA ALA A 60 13.69 -8.47 -8.44
C ALA A 60 13.48 -9.76 -7.67
N GLN A 61 12.31 -10.37 -7.90
CA GLN A 61 11.92 -11.70 -7.43
C GLN A 61 12.99 -12.27 -6.50
N THR A 62 12.95 -11.94 -5.20
CA THR A 62 13.70 -12.72 -4.23
C THR A 62 12.97 -14.03 -4.21
N GLU A 63 13.29 -14.82 -5.23
CA GLU A 63 13.02 -16.21 -5.37
C GLU A 63 13.78 -16.84 -4.21
N GLU A 64 13.24 -16.72 -2.99
CA GLU A 64 13.47 -17.60 -1.85
C GLU A 64 12.93 -18.99 -2.22
N GLY A 65 13.37 -19.49 -3.36
CA GLY A 65 13.32 -20.91 -3.63
C GLY A 65 14.33 -21.50 -2.67
N GLY A 66 13.79 -22.28 -1.73
CA GLY A 66 14.52 -22.96 -0.68
C GLY A 66 15.85 -23.51 -1.19
N GLU A 67 16.87 -23.41 -0.33
CA GLU A 67 18.17 -23.99 -0.58
C GLU A 67 17.99 -25.44 -1.06
N ILE A 68 18.43 -25.72 -2.28
CA ILE A 68 18.49 -27.08 -2.81
C ILE A 68 19.60 -27.80 -2.06
N SER A 69 19.30 -28.25 -0.84
CA SER A 69 20.25 -28.80 0.12
C SER A 69 20.35 -30.34 0.05
N MET A 70 19.58 -30.99 -0.82
CA MET A 70 19.56 -32.44 -0.91
C MET A 70 20.20 -32.93 -2.21
N ASP A 71 21.12 -33.89 -2.10
CA ASP A 71 21.65 -34.65 -3.22
C ASP A 71 20.53 -35.55 -3.79
N LEU A 72 19.65 -34.93 -4.61
CA LEU A 72 18.53 -35.59 -5.27
C LEU A 72 18.98 -36.65 -6.29
N SER A 73 20.27 -36.66 -6.64
CA SER A 73 20.83 -37.55 -7.65
C SER A 73 21.11 -38.97 -7.14
N SER A 74 21.20 -39.17 -5.82
CA SER A 74 21.42 -40.49 -5.21
C SER A 74 20.14 -41.24 -4.88
N LEU A 75 18.99 -40.56 -4.82
CA LEU A 75 17.70 -41.14 -4.44
C LEU A 75 17.13 -42.07 -5.53
N SER A 76 16.28 -43.01 -5.12
CA SER A 76 15.49 -43.90 -5.98
C SER A 76 14.19 -43.25 -6.46
N LEU A 77 13.54 -43.84 -7.48
CA LEU A 77 12.27 -43.33 -8.01
C LEU A 77 11.16 -43.26 -6.95
N ALA A 78 11.08 -44.24 -6.06
CA ALA A 78 10.11 -44.27 -4.98
C ALA A 78 10.39 -43.17 -3.95
N GLU A 79 11.66 -42.99 -3.56
CA GLU A 79 12.05 -41.94 -2.61
C GLU A 79 11.80 -40.52 -3.17
N LEU A 80 12.05 -40.31 -4.47
CA LEU A 80 11.75 -39.03 -5.14
C LEU A 80 10.24 -38.75 -5.20
N SER A 81 9.42 -39.79 -5.42
CA SER A 81 7.97 -39.66 -5.40
C SER A 81 7.44 -39.35 -4.00
N ASP A 82 7.95 -40.02 -2.97
CA ASP A 82 7.58 -39.78 -1.57
C ASP A 82 8.02 -38.40 -1.09
N LEU A 83 9.19 -37.92 -1.53
CA LEU A 83 9.69 -36.59 -1.21
C LEU A 83 8.80 -35.52 -1.87
N PHE A 84 8.41 -35.74 -3.14
CA PHE A 84 7.46 -34.86 -3.81
C PHE A 84 6.10 -34.84 -3.10
N ASP A 85 5.58 -35.99 -2.69
CA ASP A 85 4.31 -36.07 -1.96
C ASP A 85 4.37 -35.31 -0.63
N LYS A 86 5.43 -35.50 0.16
CA LYS A 86 5.68 -34.73 1.40
C LYS A 86 5.79 -33.23 1.14
N LEU A 87 6.50 -32.83 0.09
CA LEU A 87 6.61 -31.43 -0.29
C LEU A 87 5.24 -30.88 -0.71
N SER A 88 4.46 -31.64 -1.47
CA SER A 88 3.12 -31.25 -1.92
C SER A 88 2.11 -31.11 -0.77
N GLN A 89 2.37 -31.71 0.38
CA GLN A 89 1.56 -31.62 1.60
C GLN A 89 2.07 -30.57 2.59
N ALA A 90 3.24 -29.97 2.36
CA ALA A 90 3.80 -28.99 3.26
C ALA A 90 3.08 -27.63 3.17
N ASP A 91 3.02 -26.89 4.28
CA ASP A 91 2.37 -25.56 4.32
C ASP A 91 3.11 -24.52 3.45
N ASP A 92 4.42 -24.72 3.25
CA ASP A 92 5.31 -23.85 2.46
C ASP A 92 5.53 -24.36 1.02
N ARG A 93 4.72 -25.33 0.56
CA ARG A 93 4.85 -25.97 -0.76
C ARG A 93 4.86 -25.01 -1.94
N MET A 94 4.18 -23.87 -1.85
CA MET A 94 4.18 -22.85 -2.91
C MET A 94 5.49 -22.07 -2.97
N LYS A 95 6.16 -21.86 -1.82
CA LYS A 95 7.46 -21.18 -1.74
C LYS A 95 8.61 -22.10 -2.16
N ARG A 96 8.48 -23.40 -1.89
CA ARG A 96 9.47 -24.44 -2.21
C ARG A 96 9.36 -24.99 -3.64
N TYR A 97 8.91 -24.17 -4.58
CA TYR A 97 8.68 -24.63 -5.95
C TYR A 97 9.97 -25.02 -6.69
N LYS A 98 11.12 -24.38 -6.35
CA LYS A 98 12.41 -24.78 -6.93
C LYS A 98 12.78 -26.20 -6.53
N GLU A 99 12.47 -26.59 -5.29
CA GLU A 99 12.65 -27.97 -4.83
C GLU A 99 11.70 -28.92 -5.57
N ALA A 100 10.44 -28.52 -5.77
CA ALA A 100 9.46 -29.29 -6.55
C ALA A 100 9.94 -29.55 -8.01
N GLU A 101 10.48 -28.53 -8.67
CA GLU A 101 11.08 -28.66 -10.02
C GLU A 101 12.36 -29.49 -10.01
N ALA A 102 13.19 -29.37 -8.97
CA ALA A 102 14.40 -30.18 -8.83
C ALA A 102 14.08 -31.67 -8.63
N ILE A 103 13.07 -31.99 -7.83
CA ILE A 103 12.57 -33.36 -7.63
C ILE A 103 12.02 -33.94 -8.93
N LYS A 104 11.19 -33.17 -9.65
CA LYS A 104 10.67 -33.54 -10.97
C LYS A 104 11.80 -33.84 -11.96
N SER A 105 12.75 -32.93 -12.11
CA SER A 105 13.90 -33.11 -13.01
C SER A 105 14.71 -34.37 -12.64
N ALA A 106 14.93 -34.60 -11.33
CA ALA A 106 15.63 -35.78 -10.84
C ALA A 106 14.84 -37.08 -11.12
N PHE A 107 13.52 -37.07 -10.92
CA PHE A 107 12.64 -38.21 -11.14
C PHE A 107 12.64 -38.64 -12.60
N TYR A 108 12.41 -37.71 -13.55
CA TYR A 108 12.39 -38.05 -14.97
C TYR A 108 13.77 -38.47 -15.50
N LYS A 109 14.86 -37.85 -15.01
CA LYS A 109 16.23 -38.25 -15.34
C LYS A 109 16.55 -39.68 -14.86
N LYS A 110 16.10 -40.05 -13.66
CA LYS A 110 16.24 -41.41 -13.12
C LYS A 110 15.35 -42.39 -13.88
N LEU A 111 14.11 -42.02 -14.16
CA LEU A 111 13.14 -42.86 -14.87
C LEU A 111 13.66 -43.19 -16.27
N SER A 112 14.22 -42.21 -16.98
CA SER A 112 14.85 -42.43 -18.27
C SER A 112 16.07 -43.35 -18.20
N LYS A 113 16.87 -43.25 -17.13
CA LYS A 113 18.05 -44.12 -16.94
C LYS A 113 17.64 -45.56 -16.62
N GLU A 114 16.69 -45.76 -15.71
CA GLU A 114 16.19 -47.09 -15.33
C GLU A 114 15.44 -47.78 -16.47
N LYS A 115 14.65 -47.02 -17.26
CA LYS A 115 14.02 -47.54 -18.49
C LYS A 115 15.06 -47.97 -19.54
N ALA A 116 16.14 -47.20 -19.71
CA ALA A 116 17.21 -47.54 -20.64
C ALA A 116 18.00 -48.79 -20.19
N GLU A 117 18.29 -48.92 -18.89
CA GLU A 117 18.95 -50.10 -18.31
C GLU A 117 18.07 -51.36 -18.39
N ALA A 118 16.75 -51.21 -18.30
CA ALA A 118 15.78 -52.28 -18.48
C ALA A 118 15.52 -52.67 -19.95
N GLY A 119 16.20 -52.04 -20.91
CA GLY A 119 16.03 -52.30 -22.35
C GLY A 119 14.71 -51.77 -22.95
N LEU A 120 13.94 -51.00 -22.17
CA LEU A 120 12.70 -50.35 -22.56
C LEU A 120 13.02 -48.93 -23.05
N GLY A 121 13.61 -48.83 -24.25
CA GLY A 121 14.06 -47.57 -24.86
C GLY A 121 12.93 -46.63 -25.31
N ALA A 122 12.01 -46.28 -24.41
CA ALA A 122 10.98 -45.27 -24.67
C ALA A 122 11.49 -43.88 -24.29
N LYS A 123 11.17 -42.88 -25.12
CA LYS A 123 11.31 -41.47 -24.74
C LYS A 123 10.42 -41.20 -23.54
N VAL A 124 10.99 -40.63 -22.49
CA VAL A 124 10.24 -40.17 -21.33
C VAL A 124 9.84 -38.73 -21.60
N ASP A 125 8.53 -38.47 -21.69
CA ASP A 125 8.01 -37.12 -21.92
C ASP A 125 7.94 -36.37 -20.59
N GLU A 126 9.01 -35.64 -20.28
CA GLU A 126 9.02 -34.72 -19.15
C GLU A 126 8.03 -33.55 -19.41
N PRO A 127 7.03 -33.33 -18.55
CA PRO A 127 6.05 -32.26 -18.77
C PRO A 127 6.74 -30.90 -18.69
N SER A 128 6.44 -29.99 -19.61
CA SER A 128 7.08 -28.67 -19.65
C SER A 128 6.85 -27.87 -18.37
N SER A 129 7.94 -27.32 -17.80
CA SER A 129 7.94 -26.46 -16.60
C SER A 129 7.39 -25.06 -16.85
N ARG A 130 6.90 -24.75 -18.05
CA ARG A 130 6.37 -23.42 -18.36
C ARG A 130 5.10 -23.15 -17.55
N GLU A 131 5.17 -22.16 -16.67
CA GLU A 131 4.13 -21.80 -15.68
C GLU A 131 2.87 -21.19 -16.33
N ASP A 132 3.01 -20.56 -17.50
CA ASP A 132 1.94 -19.76 -18.11
C ASP A 132 1.00 -20.53 -19.06
N VAL A 133 1.26 -21.81 -19.31
CA VAL A 133 0.45 -22.61 -20.23
C VAL A 133 -0.28 -23.68 -19.43
N ILE A 134 -1.43 -23.29 -18.87
CA ILE A 134 -2.52 -24.21 -18.56
C ILE A 134 -3.22 -24.48 -19.90
N GLU A 135 -2.53 -25.11 -20.85
CA GLU A 135 -3.28 -25.83 -21.86
C GLU A 135 -3.98 -26.96 -21.12
N GLU A 136 -5.31 -26.97 -21.15
CA GLU A 136 -6.06 -28.21 -21.09
C GLU A 136 -5.51 -29.10 -22.22
N VAL A 137 -4.42 -29.81 -21.93
CA VAL A 137 -3.93 -30.87 -22.80
C VAL A 137 -4.84 -32.06 -22.53
N ALA A 138 -6.08 -31.93 -23.01
CA ALA A 138 -6.87 -33.05 -23.49
C ALA A 138 -6.22 -33.56 -24.79
N HIS A 139 -4.97 -34.01 -24.69
CA HIS A 139 -4.44 -34.98 -25.63
C HIS A 139 -4.48 -36.31 -24.93
N GLU A 140 -5.61 -36.99 -25.12
CA GLU A 140 -5.67 -38.45 -25.20
C GLU A 140 -4.70 -38.88 -26.31
N ALA A 141 -3.40 -38.88 -26.01
CA ALA A 141 -2.46 -39.70 -26.73
C ALA A 141 -2.72 -41.13 -26.24
N GLN A 142 -3.59 -41.84 -26.94
CA GLN A 142 -3.65 -43.29 -26.88
C GLN A 142 -2.28 -43.82 -27.31
N THR A 143 -1.36 -43.98 -26.36
CA THR A 143 -0.21 -44.86 -26.53
C THR A 143 -0.73 -46.29 -26.38
N GLU A 144 -0.73 -47.00 -27.50
CA GLU A 144 -1.01 -48.42 -27.58
C GLU A 144 -0.18 -49.22 -26.56
N GLU A 145 -0.90 -50.19 -26.00
CA GLU A 145 -0.60 -51.09 -24.90
C GLU A 145 0.85 -51.61 -24.78
N VAL A 146 1.49 -51.31 -23.63
CA VAL A 146 2.44 -52.22 -22.98
C VAL A 146 1.95 -52.45 -21.55
N LYS A 147 0.98 -53.36 -21.40
CA LYS A 147 0.15 -53.59 -20.20
C LYS A 147 0.88 -53.95 -18.88
N ASP A 148 2.20 -54.09 -18.85
CA ASP A 148 2.92 -54.54 -17.65
C ASP A 148 4.30 -53.86 -17.49
N ASN A 149 4.40 -52.56 -17.78
CA ASN A 149 5.63 -51.83 -17.42
C ASN A 149 5.49 -51.19 -16.03
N PRO A 150 6.17 -51.71 -14.98
CA PRO A 150 6.07 -51.15 -13.62
C PRO A 150 6.48 -49.67 -13.54
N PHE A 151 7.28 -49.21 -14.51
CA PHE A 151 7.71 -47.81 -14.62
C PHE A 151 6.60 -46.86 -15.10
N GLU A 152 5.62 -47.33 -15.87
CA GLU A 152 4.53 -46.50 -16.40
C GLU A 152 3.49 -46.16 -15.32
N ALA A 153 3.25 -47.08 -14.39
CA ALA A 153 2.42 -46.82 -13.22
C ALA A 153 3.02 -45.74 -12.31
N MET A 154 4.34 -45.80 -12.06
CA MET A 154 5.05 -44.77 -11.28
C MET A 154 5.05 -43.41 -11.99
N GLU A 155 5.30 -43.39 -13.30
CA GLU A 155 5.26 -42.17 -14.09
C GLU A 155 3.88 -41.50 -14.08
N THR A 156 2.83 -42.30 -14.26
CA THR A 156 1.44 -41.82 -14.25
C THR A 156 1.06 -41.27 -12.87
N ALA A 157 1.45 -41.96 -11.80
CA ALA A 157 1.22 -41.50 -10.43
C ALA A 157 1.92 -40.16 -10.16
N PHE A 158 3.22 -40.06 -10.48
CA PHE A 158 4.00 -38.84 -10.30
C PHE A 158 3.44 -37.68 -11.13
N LYS A 159 3.09 -37.93 -12.40
CA LYS A 159 2.48 -36.93 -13.29
C LYS A 159 1.15 -36.40 -12.74
N GLY A 160 0.32 -37.26 -12.15
CA GLY A 160 -0.94 -36.87 -11.52
C GLY A 160 -0.76 -35.92 -10.33
N VAL A 161 0.13 -36.28 -9.40
CA VAL A 161 0.43 -35.45 -8.22
C VAL A 161 1.08 -34.12 -8.65
N TYR A 162 2.01 -34.16 -9.59
CA TYR A 162 2.67 -32.95 -10.12
C TYR A 162 1.69 -32.03 -10.87
N ALA A 163 0.75 -32.58 -11.65
CA ALA A 163 -0.28 -31.79 -12.32
C ALA A 163 -1.19 -31.07 -11.33
N ASN A 164 -1.60 -31.75 -10.24
CA ASN A 164 -2.37 -31.13 -9.17
C ASN A 164 -1.58 -30.01 -8.48
N TYR A 165 -0.32 -30.26 -8.13
CA TYR A 165 0.57 -29.25 -7.56
C TYR A 165 0.72 -28.02 -8.49
N LYS A 166 0.94 -28.24 -9.78
CA LYS A 166 1.04 -27.16 -10.78
C LYS A 166 -0.24 -26.32 -10.83
N LYS A 167 -1.41 -26.97 -10.82
CA LYS A 167 -2.71 -26.30 -10.80
C LYS A 167 -2.92 -25.47 -9.54
N GLU A 168 -2.63 -26.04 -8.37
CA GLU A 168 -2.73 -25.32 -7.09
C GLU A 168 -1.78 -24.13 -7.02
N ARG A 169 -0.56 -24.27 -7.56
CA ARG A 169 0.42 -23.18 -7.60
C ARG A 169 0.00 -22.06 -8.57
N ALA A 170 -0.53 -22.41 -9.74
CA ALA A 170 -1.05 -21.42 -10.67
C ALA A 170 -2.21 -20.61 -10.05
N GLU A 171 -3.12 -21.29 -9.34
CA GLU A 171 -4.21 -20.63 -8.62
C GLU A 171 -3.68 -19.76 -7.46
N TYR A 172 -2.70 -20.23 -6.70
CA TYR A 172 -2.04 -19.44 -5.65
C TYR A 172 -1.41 -18.16 -6.22
N ASN A 173 -0.63 -18.27 -7.30
CA ASN A 173 -0.02 -17.11 -7.95
C ASN A 173 -1.09 -16.13 -8.46
N ARG A 174 -2.16 -16.64 -9.09
CA ARG A 174 -3.28 -15.82 -9.54
C ARG A 174 -3.96 -15.07 -8.38
N GLN A 175 -4.13 -15.72 -7.23
CA GLN A 175 -4.67 -15.07 -6.03
C GLN A 175 -3.73 -14.01 -5.47
N GLN A 176 -2.42 -14.27 -5.43
CA GLN A 176 -1.42 -13.29 -5.02
C GLN A 176 -1.40 -12.08 -5.96
N ASP A 177 -1.47 -12.31 -7.28
CA ASP A 177 -1.51 -11.24 -8.28
C ASP A 177 -2.79 -10.40 -8.15
N ALA A 178 -3.95 -11.07 -7.95
CA ALA A 178 -5.22 -10.39 -7.71
C ALA A 178 -5.18 -9.55 -6.42
N GLN A 179 -4.58 -10.07 -5.34
CA GLN A 179 -4.41 -9.33 -4.10
C GLN A 179 -3.51 -8.10 -4.27
N ARG A 180 -2.41 -8.24 -5.02
CA ARG A 180 -1.52 -7.10 -5.34
C ARG A 180 -2.25 -6.04 -6.16
N GLU A 181 -3.06 -6.44 -7.13
CA GLU A 181 -3.85 -5.50 -7.95
C GLU A 181 -4.94 -4.80 -7.12
N GLU A 182 -5.57 -5.49 -6.18
CA GLU A 182 -6.49 -4.87 -5.21
C GLU A 182 -5.76 -3.85 -4.31
N ASN A 183 -4.58 -4.21 -3.81
CA ASN A 183 -3.73 -3.30 -3.03
C ASN A 183 -3.34 -2.06 -3.84
N PHE A 184 -3.03 -2.25 -5.12
CA PHE A 184 -2.75 -1.14 -6.04
C PHE A 184 -3.93 -0.18 -6.13
N ALA A 185 -5.15 -0.70 -6.35
CA ALA A 185 -6.36 0.13 -6.38
C ALA A 185 -6.61 0.87 -5.05
N LYS A 186 -6.37 0.21 -3.91
CA LYS A 186 -6.48 0.84 -2.58
C LYS A 186 -5.47 1.96 -2.39
N LYS A 187 -4.21 1.76 -2.80
CA LYS A 187 -3.17 2.80 -2.72
C LYS A 187 -3.46 3.97 -3.67
N GLN A 188 -4.02 3.72 -4.85
CA GLN A 188 -4.50 4.78 -5.75
C GLN A 188 -5.61 5.61 -5.10
N ALA A 189 -6.58 4.97 -4.44
CA ALA A 189 -7.63 5.70 -3.72
C ALA A 189 -7.07 6.59 -2.60
N VAL A 190 -6.04 6.12 -1.87
CA VAL A 190 -5.35 6.95 -0.86
C VAL A 190 -4.70 8.19 -1.49
N ILE A 191 -4.09 8.04 -2.68
CA ILE A 191 -3.50 9.18 -3.42
C ILE A 191 -4.58 10.16 -3.85
N GLU A 192 -5.73 9.68 -4.34
CA GLU A 192 -6.87 10.54 -4.70
C GLU A 192 -7.43 11.30 -3.49
N ASP A 193 -7.60 10.62 -2.36
CA ASP A 193 -8.01 11.24 -1.09
C ASP A 193 -7.00 12.31 -0.65
N LEU A 194 -5.69 12.02 -0.77
CA LEU A 194 -4.62 12.95 -0.43
C LEU A 194 -4.61 14.17 -1.35
N LYS A 195 -4.80 13.96 -2.65
CA LYS A 195 -4.95 15.04 -3.63
C LYS A 195 -6.14 15.95 -3.28
N ASN A 196 -7.29 15.36 -2.98
CA ASN A 196 -8.48 16.11 -2.58
C ASN A 196 -8.24 16.91 -1.29
N LEU A 197 -7.48 16.36 -0.35
CA LEU A 197 -7.12 17.07 0.89
C LEU A 197 -6.28 18.31 0.62
N VAL A 198 -5.31 18.22 -0.30
CA VAL A 198 -4.46 19.35 -0.72
C VAL A 198 -5.25 20.39 -1.52
N GLU A 199 -6.19 19.97 -2.37
CA GLU A 199 -6.95 20.88 -3.24
C GLU A 199 -8.07 21.65 -2.52
N LYS A 200 -8.68 21.08 -1.47
CA LYS A 200 -9.83 21.69 -0.79
C LYS A 200 -9.53 22.99 -0.03
N GLN A 201 -8.26 23.33 0.20
CA GLN A 201 -7.82 24.53 0.94
C GLN A 201 -8.65 24.82 2.22
N GLU A 202 -8.91 23.76 3.00
CA GLU A 202 -9.55 23.89 4.31
C GLU A 202 -8.53 24.38 5.37
N ASP A 203 -9.01 24.70 6.58
CA ASP A 203 -8.11 25.07 7.68
C ASP A 203 -7.08 23.96 7.90
N VAL A 204 -5.80 24.33 7.85
CA VAL A 204 -4.69 23.40 7.97
C VAL A 204 -4.82 22.52 9.23
N ASN A 205 -5.30 23.10 10.33
CA ASN A 205 -5.51 22.39 11.59
C ASN A 205 -6.51 21.22 11.48
N SER A 206 -7.55 21.34 10.66
CA SER A 206 -8.55 20.27 10.47
C SER A 206 -8.10 19.19 9.48
N THR A 207 -7.13 19.50 8.61
CA THR A 207 -6.64 18.57 7.58
C THR A 207 -5.58 17.58 8.10
N PHE A 208 -4.85 17.92 9.17
CA PHE A 208 -3.80 17.06 9.74
C PHE A 208 -4.26 15.67 10.20
N PRO A 209 -5.39 15.52 10.92
CA PRO A 209 -5.90 14.20 11.31
C PRO A 209 -6.21 13.32 10.09
N ALA A 210 -6.83 13.90 9.06
CA ALA A 210 -7.14 13.20 7.82
C ALA A 210 -5.85 12.78 7.08
N PHE A 211 -4.83 13.65 7.03
CA PHE A 211 -3.54 13.33 6.45
C PHE A 211 -2.87 12.13 7.17
N ARG A 212 -2.87 12.13 8.51
CA ARG A 212 -2.32 11.02 9.30
C ARG A 212 -3.06 9.71 9.07
N GLU A 213 -4.38 9.76 8.94
CA GLU A 213 -5.18 8.58 8.58
C GLU A 213 -4.79 8.02 7.21
N LEU A 214 -4.59 8.89 6.21
CA LEU A 214 -4.14 8.50 4.88
C LEU A 214 -2.74 7.87 4.89
N GLN A 215 -1.80 8.42 5.67
CA GLN A 215 -0.47 7.82 5.84
C GLN A 215 -0.54 6.43 6.48
N ASN A 216 -1.41 6.26 7.49
CA ASN A 216 -1.62 4.97 8.13
C ASN A 216 -2.22 3.95 7.15
N ARG A 217 -3.27 4.35 6.40
CA ARG A 217 -3.85 3.52 5.33
C ARG A 217 -2.81 3.14 4.29
N TRP A 218 -1.95 4.06 3.88
CA TRP A 218 -0.87 3.78 2.92
C TRP A 218 0.09 2.68 3.39
N ARG A 219 0.49 2.73 4.68
CA ARG A 219 1.40 1.76 5.31
C ARG A 219 0.73 0.41 5.58
N GLU A 220 -0.55 0.41 5.90
CA GLU A 220 -1.32 -0.82 6.16
C GLU A 220 -1.59 -1.62 4.88
N ILE A 221 -1.68 -0.93 3.73
CA ILE A 221 -1.83 -1.59 2.44
C ILE A 221 -0.52 -2.28 2.06
N GLY A 222 -0.60 -3.61 1.90
CA GLY A 222 0.52 -4.47 1.58
C GLY A 222 1.12 -4.27 0.16
N PRO A 223 1.86 -5.27 -0.35
CA PRO A 223 2.61 -5.15 -1.58
C PRO A 223 1.70 -4.93 -2.79
N VAL A 224 2.24 -4.22 -3.78
CA VAL A 224 1.59 -3.90 -5.07
C VAL A 224 2.42 -4.47 -6.22
N PRO A 225 1.91 -4.50 -7.47
CA PRO A 225 2.68 -4.98 -8.61
C PRO A 225 3.95 -4.15 -8.81
N ALA A 226 5.11 -4.81 -8.90
CA ALA A 226 6.42 -4.15 -9.00
C ALA A 226 6.51 -3.16 -10.18
N THR A 227 5.84 -3.46 -11.29
CA THR A 227 5.78 -2.61 -12.49
C THR A 227 5.10 -1.27 -12.24
N LYS A 228 4.16 -1.20 -11.29
CA LYS A 228 3.38 0.01 -10.99
C LYS A 228 3.82 0.69 -9.69
N PHE A 229 4.62 0.01 -8.87
CA PHE A 229 5.03 0.51 -7.55
C PHE A 229 5.74 1.86 -7.62
N ARG A 230 6.70 2.00 -8.55
CA ARG A 230 7.49 3.22 -8.69
C ARG A 230 6.61 4.44 -8.99
N ASP A 231 5.81 4.39 -10.04
CA ASP A 231 4.94 5.50 -10.44
C ASP A 231 3.95 5.87 -9.33
N LEU A 232 3.43 4.86 -8.63
CA LEU A 232 2.50 5.02 -7.52
C LEU A 232 3.18 5.72 -6.32
N ASN A 233 4.39 5.29 -5.96
CA ASN A 233 5.15 5.88 -4.87
C ASN A 233 5.57 7.32 -5.20
N ASP A 234 6.10 7.57 -6.40
CA ASP A 234 6.50 8.91 -6.84
C ASP A 234 5.31 9.88 -6.79
N THR A 235 4.12 9.43 -7.21
CA THR A 235 2.89 10.22 -7.14
C THR A 235 2.47 10.50 -5.69
N TYR A 236 2.54 9.49 -4.82
CA TYR A 236 2.24 9.66 -3.39
C TYR A 236 3.19 10.68 -2.74
N GLN A 237 4.50 10.55 -2.96
CA GLN A 237 5.51 11.46 -2.41
C GLN A 237 5.28 12.91 -2.88
N TYR A 238 4.98 13.10 -4.16
CA TYR A 238 4.66 14.41 -4.70
C TYR A 238 3.49 15.08 -3.93
N TYR A 239 2.40 14.35 -3.68
CA TYR A 239 1.26 14.93 -2.96
C TYR A 239 1.52 15.12 -1.47
N VAL A 240 2.37 14.28 -0.86
CA VAL A 240 2.85 14.48 0.51
C VAL A 240 3.65 15.78 0.61
N GLU A 241 4.60 16.01 -0.30
CA GLU A 241 5.37 17.26 -0.36
C GLU A 241 4.44 18.47 -0.55
N LYS A 242 3.44 18.36 -1.45
CA LYS A 242 2.44 19.42 -1.65
C LYS A 242 1.62 19.73 -0.42
N PHE A 243 1.29 18.73 0.39
CA PHE A 243 0.60 18.94 1.66
C PHE A 243 1.48 19.75 2.62
N TYR A 244 2.76 19.38 2.77
CA TYR A 244 3.68 20.12 3.64
C TYR A 244 3.94 21.55 3.14
N ASP A 245 4.08 21.75 1.84
CA ASP A 245 4.17 23.09 1.23
C ASP A 245 2.95 23.94 1.58
N MET A 246 1.74 23.38 1.47
CA MET A 246 0.49 24.05 1.82
C MET A 246 0.46 24.46 3.30
N VAL A 247 0.82 23.54 4.21
CA VAL A 247 0.92 23.79 5.65
C VAL A 247 1.87 24.95 5.93
N LYS A 248 3.07 24.92 5.32
CA LYS A 248 4.10 25.95 5.51
C LYS A 248 3.62 27.31 5.03
N ILE A 249 3.04 27.38 3.82
CA ILE A 249 2.50 28.62 3.27
C ILE A 249 1.41 29.19 4.18
N ASN A 250 0.52 28.35 4.71
CA ASN A 250 -0.54 28.82 5.61
C ASN A 250 0.03 29.39 6.92
N ARG A 251 1.08 28.76 7.47
CA ARG A 251 1.78 29.27 8.65
C ARG A 251 2.43 30.63 8.37
N ASP A 252 3.19 30.73 7.28
CA ASP A 252 3.89 31.96 6.90
C ASP A 252 2.89 33.12 6.63
N LEU A 253 1.71 32.81 6.09
CA LEU A 253 0.62 33.79 5.91
C LEU A 253 0.03 34.25 7.25
N ARG A 254 -0.24 33.34 8.20
CA ARG A 254 -0.71 33.72 9.55
C ARG A 254 0.30 34.59 10.28
N ASP A 255 1.58 34.23 10.22
CA ASP A 255 2.65 35.00 10.87
C ASP A 255 2.75 36.41 10.29
N LEU A 256 2.60 36.54 8.96
CA LEU A 256 2.56 37.84 8.29
C LEU A 256 1.34 38.67 8.69
N ASP A 257 0.17 38.05 8.82
CA ASP A 257 -1.05 38.71 9.26
C ASP A 257 -0.94 39.17 10.72
N PHE A 258 -0.36 38.35 11.61
CA PHE A 258 -0.09 38.74 12.99
C PHE A 258 0.88 39.91 13.08
N LYS A 259 1.95 39.89 12.27
CA LYS A 259 2.90 41.00 12.20
C LYS A 259 2.25 42.30 11.76
N LYS A 260 1.45 42.28 10.68
CA LYS A 260 0.72 43.47 10.20
C LYS A 260 -0.28 43.99 11.22
N ASN A 261 -0.99 43.09 11.91
CA ASN A 261 -1.92 43.47 12.97
C ASN A 261 -1.21 44.10 14.16
N LEU A 262 -0.03 43.59 14.54
CA LEU A 262 0.80 44.18 15.59
C LEU A 262 1.27 45.58 15.19
N GLU A 263 1.83 45.75 13.98
CA GLU A 263 2.28 47.05 13.45
C GLU A 263 1.13 48.08 13.41
N ALA A 264 -0.07 47.65 12.99
CA ALA A 264 -1.25 48.52 12.99
C ALA A 264 -1.65 48.96 14.41
N LYS A 265 -1.63 48.04 15.39
CA LYS A 265 -1.93 48.35 16.80
C LYS A 265 -0.90 49.30 17.40
N GLU A 266 0.39 49.09 17.13
CA GLU A 266 1.48 49.97 17.59
C GLU A 266 1.31 51.37 17.01
N GLY A 267 1.02 51.50 15.72
CA GLY A 267 0.75 52.80 15.09
C GLY A 267 -0.44 53.54 15.69
N PHE A 268 -1.49 52.85 16.14
CA PHE A 268 -2.60 53.48 16.87
C PHE A 268 -2.18 54.00 18.25
N CYS A 269 -1.30 53.29 18.95
CA CYS A 269 -0.78 53.72 20.26
C CYS A 269 0.16 54.91 20.15
N GLU A 270 0.96 55.01 19.09
CA GLU A 270 1.87 56.15 18.86
C GLU A 270 1.14 57.42 18.43
N ALA A 271 -0.04 57.28 17.81
CA ALA A 271 -0.86 58.41 17.35
C ALA A 271 -1.84 58.95 18.41
N ALA A 272 -1.96 58.29 19.57
CA ALA A 272 -2.85 58.65 20.68
C ALA A 272 -2.13 59.48 21.75
#